data_AF-A0AAD5DHI5-F1
#
_entry.id   AF-A0AAD5DHI5-F1
#
_cell.length_a   1.000
_cell.length_b   1.000
_cell.length_c   1.000
_cell.angle_alpha   90.00
_cell.angle_beta   90.00
_cell.angle_gamma   90.00
#
_symmetry.space_group_name_H-M   'P 1'
#
loop_
_entity.id
_entity.type
_entity.pdbx_description
1 polymer ?
#
loop_
_entity_poly.entity_id
_entity_poly.type
_entity_poly.pdbx_seq_one_letter_code
_entity_poly.pdbx_strand_id
1 'polypeptide(L)'
;MASSLLLEPPCCSGRPPMTACGRAAAVAGRRPAWLPRRRAAAPPRAAERTAEQQPLRDALTPSAQSPATLLHQAAEQLAAAQRTMEQQQPQPQPAQQEQQEQQAAPRPVDHFRQAGQRLRSLLAGVGDGEDELLNSMLEEEPPARKLALCALAAAAISGGAAVVCWVCGLDPLGGASLSLDTARAAAVGGAAALPLVALKALLWSEQARRQWDFLDDVHRVQVEAFKPLVCNLSSTQTLLLLATEVVPGMLILLPATTGGVAKALEMYSGMAQVNLPGFLPGVLALCTTALIAGAGKVAETSVSIEEYEVVQEALENADRFYRLTAVGPSSSPAEARRAADAFRAVALTWMARNQVATQAAGMIGAGEIFYLGALWQCTGDLAAPMVAALASAAVDFANIRRLSVPAKSSNSA
;
A
#
# COMPACT_ATOMS: atom_id res chain seq x y z
N MET A 1 -19.09 8.64 52.20
CA MET A 1 -18.28 9.86 51.96
C MET A 1 -17.68 9.72 50.58
N ALA A 2 -18.32 10.36 49.59
CA ALA A 2 -18.06 10.16 48.18
C ALA A 2 -17.78 11.51 47.51
N SER A 3 -16.76 11.50 46.64
CA SER A 3 -16.64 12.23 45.38
C SER A 3 -16.74 13.76 45.36
N SER A 4 -15.66 14.41 44.92
CA SER A 4 -15.65 15.44 43.87
C SER A 4 -14.22 15.95 43.60
N LEU A 5 -13.60 15.47 42.52
CA LEU A 5 -12.46 16.12 41.88
C LEU A 5 -12.82 16.32 40.41
N LEU A 6 -13.31 17.52 40.10
CA LEU A 6 -13.53 18.03 38.75
C LEU A 6 -12.19 18.55 38.22
N LEU A 7 -11.71 17.95 37.12
CA LEU A 7 -10.69 18.54 36.26
C LEU A 7 -11.37 19.62 35.41
N GLU A 8 -10.86 20.85 35.49
CA GLU A 8 -11.17 21.92 34.54
C GLU A 8 -10.39 21.73 33.22
N PRO A 9 -10.99 22.01 32.05
CA PRO A 9 -10.27 22.07 30.78
C PRO A 9 -9.57 23.43 30.58
N PRO A 10 -8.38 23.49 29.96
CA PRO A 10 -7.74 24.76 29.65
C PRO A 10 -8.45 25.49 28.50
N CYS A 11 -8.86 26.73 28.77
CA CYS A 11 -9.38 27.66 27.79
C CYS A 11 -8.26 28.16 26.84
N CYS A 12 -8.37 27.87 25.55
CA CYS A 12 -7.66 28.62 24.50
C CYS A 12 -8.60 29.70 23.95
N SER A 13 -8.38 30.96 24.34
CA SER A 13 -9.02 32.13 23.75
C SER A 13 -7.97 33.13 23.27
N GLY A 14 -8.18 33.69 22.07
CA GLY A 14 -7.51 34.91 21.63
C GLY A 14 -6.82 34.82 20.27
N ARG A 15 -7.58 34.98 19.18
CA ARG A 15 -7.03 35.49 17.91
C ARG A 15 -7.92 36.64 17.41
N PRO A 16 -7.37 37.84 17.14
CA PRO A 16 -8.16 38.96 16.60
C PRO A 16 -8.42 38.77 15.09
N PRO A 17 -9.52 39.33 14.56
CA PRO A 17 -9.86 39.22 13.15
C PRO A 17 -9.00 40.16 12.30
N MET A 18 -8.32 39.63 11.28
CA MET A 18 -7.75 40.44 10.20
C MET A 18 -8.80 40.63 9.10
N THR A 19 -9.09 41.89 8.82
CA THR A 19 -9.96 42.36 7.74
C THR A 19 -9.31 42.11 6.37
N ALA A 20 -10.07 41.50 5.46
CA ALA A 20 -9.66 41.27 4.08
C ALA A 20 -10.03 42.47 3.19
N CYS A 21 -9.08 42.97 2.41
CA CYS A 21 -9.32 43.87 1.30
C CYS A 21 -8.39 43.49 0.14
N GLY A 22 -8.94 43.25 -1.06
CA GLY A 22 -8.15 43.20 -2.29
C GLY A 22 -8.58 42.12 -3.30
N ARG A 23 -9.29 42.56 -4.35
CA ARG A 23 -9.61 41.81 -5.57
C ARG A 23 -8.33 41.49 -6.38
N ALA A 24 -8.24 40.28 -6.95
CA ALA A 24 -7.59 39.98 -8.24
C ALA A 24 -7.90 38.51 -8.60
N ALA A 25 -8.68 38.23 -9.65
CA ALA A 25 -8.29 38.11 -11.06
C ALA A 25 -8.08 36.63 -11.45
N ALA A 26 -9.00 36.14 -12.26
CA ALA A 26 -9.00 34.80 -12.81
C ALA A 26 -7.79 34.55 -13.72
N VAL A 27 -7.08 33.43 -13.50
CA VAL A 27 -6.14 32.87 -14.46
C VAL A 27 -6.51 31.41 -14.68
N ALA A 28 -7.02 31.15 -15.88
CA ALA A 28 -7.29 29.82 -16.39
C ALA A 28 -6.00 29.15 -16.89
N GLY A 29 -5.89 27.84 -16.63
CA GLY A 29 -5.28 26.88 -17.54
C GLY A 29 -3.76 26.69 -17.49
N ARG A 30 -3.32 25.58 -16.87
CA ARG A 30 -2.42 24.55 -17.43
C ARG A 30 -2.21 23.43 -16.41
N ARG A 31 -2.41 22.17 -16.83
CA ARG A 31 -2.20 20.98 -16.01
C ARG A 31 -0.69 20.73 -15.82
N PRO A 32 -0.19 20.42 -14.61
CA PRO A 32 1.20 20.01 -14.41
C PRO A 32 1.44 18.59 -14.97
N ALA A 33 2.61 18.39 -15.59
CA ALA A 33 2.96 17.27 -16.46
C ALA A 33 3.58 16.05 -15.75
N TRP A 34 3.35 15.88 -14.44
CA TRP A 34 4.08 14.88 -13.63
C TRP A 34 3.19 13.83 -12.95
N LEU A 35 1.91 13.77 -13.30
CA LEU A 35 1.08 12.59 -13.00
C LEU A 35 1.31 11.55 -14.11
N PRO A 36 1.57 10.27 -13.79
CA PRO A 36 1.57 9.22 -14.80
C PRO A 36 0.23 9.27 -15.53
N ARG A 37 0.34 9.44 -16.85
CA ARG A 37 -0.78 9.70 -17.75
C ARG A 37 -1.52 8.39 -17.97
N ARG A 38 -2.35 7.96 -17.01
CA ARG A 38 -3.36 6.91 -17.28
C ARG A 38 -4.27 7.44 -18.40
N ARG A 39 -4.07 6.94 -19.62
CA ARG A 39 -5.02 7.15 -20.72
C ARG A 39 -6.34 6.52 -20.25
N ALA A 40 -7.37 7.35 -20.14
CA ALA A 40 -8.73 6.84 -20.09
C ALA A 40 -8.93 5.99 -21.35
N ALA A 41 -9.09 4.68 -21.17
CA ALA A 41 -9.52 3.80 -22.23
C ALA A 41 -10.83 4.37 -22.81
N ALA A 42 -10.89 4.48 -24.14
CA ALA A 42 -12.09 4.93 -24.82
C ALA A 42 -13.28 4.03 -24.42
N PRO A 43 -14.48 4.58 -24.18
CA PRO A 43 -15.64 3.76 -23.85
C PRO A 43 -15.93 2.80 -25.01
N PRO A 44 -16.18 1.50 -24.77
CA PRO A 44 -16.61 0.60 -25.81
C PRO A 44 -17.97 1.08 -26.34
N ARG A 45 -18.05 1.27 -27.66
CA ARG A 45 -19.31 1.51 -28.37
C ARG A 45 -20.24 0.32 -28.11
N ALA A 46 -21.25 0.53 -27.28
CA ALA A 46 -22.36 -0.38 -27.12
C ALA A 46 -23.10 -0.49 -28.47
N ALA A 47 -22.99 -1.64 -29.12
CA ALA A 47 -23.86 -2.02 -30.21
C ALA A 47 -25.19 -2.51 -29.60
N GLU A 48 -26.26 -1.78 -29.88
CA GLU A 48 -27.64 -2.17 -29.61
C GLU A 48 -27.93 -3.54 -30.22
N ARG A 49 -28.33 -4.49 -29.38
CA ARG A 49 -29.17 -5.61 -29.79
C ARG A 49 -30.33 -5.75 -28.81
N THR A 50 -31.46 -5.28 -29.28
CA THR A 50 -32.81 -5.47 -28.73
C THR A 50 -33.29 -6.90 -29.02
N ALA A 51 -34.19 -7.38 -28.14
CA ALA A 51 -35.07 -8.55 -28.25
C ALA A 51 -34.48 -9.92 -27.88
N GLU A 52 -34.79 -10.41 -26.68
CA GLU A 52 -35.94 -11.31 -26.43
C GLU A 52 -36.08 -11.52 -24.91
N GLN A 53 -37.23 -11.14 -24.35
CA GLN A 53 -37.63 -11.47 -22.99
C GLN A 53 -38.64 -12.63 -23.05
N GLN A 54 -38.31 -13.77 -22.46
CA GLN A 54 -39.32 -14.69 -21.92
C GLN A 54 -38.76 -15.50 -20.74
N PRO A 55 -39.60 -15.88 -19.77
CA PRO A 55 -39.18 -16.07 -18.38
C PRO A 55 -38.90 -17.54 -18.07
N LEU A 56 -37.73 -17.83 -17.50
CA LEU A 56 -37.51 -19.01 -16.69
C LEU A 56 -37.42 -18.56 -15.22
N ARG A 57 -38.59 -18.41 -14.60
CA ARG A 57 -38.71 -18.63 -13.16
C ARG A 57 -38.78 -20.14 -12.95
N ASP A 58 -38.12 -20.60 -11.89
CA ASP A 58 -38.14 -21.96 -11.34
C ASP A 58 -36.90 -22.81 -11.65
N ALA A 59 -35.77 -22.41 -11.05
CA ALA A 59 -34.82 -23.29 -10.36
C ALA A 59 -33.60 -22.46 -10.00
N LEU A 60 -33.36 -22.24 -8.71
CA LEU A 60 -32.05 -22.03 -8.06
C LEU A 60 -32.31 -21.47 -6.67
N THR A 61 -32.28 -22.34 -5.68
CA THR A 61 -31.89 -21.99 -4.32
C THR A 61 -30.35 -22.07 -4.23
N PRO A 62 -29.61 -20.95 -4.15
CA PRO A 62 -28.25 -21.01 -3.69
C PRO A 62 -28.26 -20.88 -2.16
N SER A 63 -27.75 -21.91 -1.49
CA SER A 63 -27.12 -21.73 -0.18
C SER A 63 -26.00 -20.69 -0.38
N ALA A 64 -26.25 -19.45 0.03
CA ALA A 64 -25.27 -18.38 0.01
C ALA A 64 -24.22 -18.65 1.09
N GLN A 65 -23.28 -19.54 0.79
CA GLN A 65 -22.04 -19.60 1.55
C GLN A 65 -21.25 -18.35 1.23
N SER A 66 -20.90 -17.57 2.27
CA SER A 66 -20.15 -16.34 2.07
C SER A 66 -18.80 -16.67 1.41
N PRO A 67 -18.23 -15.77 0.59
CA PRO A 67 -16.91 -15.97 -0.03
C PRO A 67 -15.81 -16.30 1.00
N ALA A 68 -15.93 -15.77 2.22
CA ALA A 68 -15.03 -16.07 3.34
C ALA A 68 -15.09 -17.54 3.79
N THR A 69 -16.27 -18.17 3.71
CA THR A 69 -16.47 -19.59 4.07
C THR A 69 -15.83 -20.53 3.04
N LEU A 70 -15.89 -20.17 1.76
CA LEU A 70 -15.23 -20.92 0.68
C LEU A 70 -13.71 -20.84 0.78
N LEU A 71 -13.16 -19.67 1.11
CA LEU A 71 -11.72 -19.49 1.32
C LEU A 71 -11.21 -20.27 2.55
N HIS A 72 -11.99 -20.32 3.62
CA HIS A 72 -11.64 -21.10 4.81
C HIS A 72 -11.61 -22.60 4.52
N GLN A 73 -12.61 -23.12 3.80
CA GLN A 73 -12.63 -24.53 3.37
C GLN A 73 -11.47 -24.89 2.43
N ALA A 74 -11.11 -24.00 1.50
CA ALA A 74 -9.97 -24.22 0.61
C ALA A 74 -8.64 -24.30 1.39
N ALA A 75 -8.45 -23.44 2.40
CA ALA A 75 -7.26 -23.46 3.26
C ALA A 75 -7.17 -24.74 4.10
N GLU A 76 -8.28 -25.21 4.67
CA GLU A 76 -8.33 -26.46 5.44
C GLU A 76 -8.02 -27.70 4.58
N GLN A 77 -8.52 -27.74 3.33
CA GLN A 77 -8.21 -28.83 2.40
C GLN A 77 -6.71 -28.89 2.05
N LEU A 78 -6.07 -27.73 1.90
CA LEU A 78 -4.64 -27.64 1.59
C LEU A 78 -3.77 -28.09 2.78
N ALA A 79 -4.16 -27.74 4.00
CA ALA A 79 -3.50 -28.19 5.23
C ALA A 79 -3.65 -29.71 5.46
N ALA A 80 -4.82 -30.27 5.14
CA ALA A 80 -5.05 -31.72 5.22
C ALA A 80 -4.22 -32.50 4.20
N ALA A 81 -4.10 -31.99 2.97
CA ALA A 81 -3.27 -32.60 1.93
C ALA A 81 -1.78 -32.64 2.32
N GLN A 82 -1.27 -31.60 2.97
CA GLN A 82 0.12 -31.54 3.43
C GLN A 82 0.44 -32.56 4.53
N ARG A 83 -0.44 -32.74 5.52
CA ARG A 83 -0.24 -33.73 6.59
C ARG A 83 -0.22 -35.17 6.07
N THR A 84 -0.96 -35.44 5.00
CA THR A 84 -1.00 -36.76 4.37
C THR A 84 0.32 -37.10 3.67
N MET A 85 1.05 -36.10 3.18
CA MET A 85 2.37 -36.30 2.56
C MET A 85 3.48 -36.59 3.57
N GLU A 86 3.43 -36.03 4.78
CA GLU A 86 4.47 -36.29 5.81
C GLU A 86 4.37 -37.70 6.42
N GLN A 87 3.20 -38.33 6.41
CA GLN A 87 3.03 -39.69 6.96
C GLN A 87 3.47 -40.82 6.02
N GLN A 88 3.80 -40.53 4.75
CA GLN A 88 4.22 -41.55 3.78
C GLN A 88 5.73 -41.56 3.50
N GLN A 89 6.57 -41.19 4.47
CA GLN A 89 8.02 -41.32 4.32
C GLN A 89 8.49 -42.72 4.76
N PRO A 90 8.74 -43.67 3.83
CA PRO A 90 9.15 -45.02 4.19
C PRO A 90 10.57 -45.03 4.78
N GLN A 91 10.73 -45.82 5.85
CA GLN A 91 12.01 -46.16 6.47
C GLN A 91 12.95 -46.83 5.45
N PRO A 92 14.21 -46.39 5.30
CA PRO A 92 15.15 -47.00 4.37
C PRO A 92 15.67 -48.33 4.92
N GLN A 93 15.40 -49.43 4.21
CA GLN A 93 16.06 -50.73 4.40
C GLN A 93 17.39 -50.75 3.62
N PRO A 94 18.53 -51.05 4.27
CA PRO A 94 19.82 -51.15 3.59
C PRO A 94 20.10 -52.62 3.25
N ALA A 95 19.93 -53.02 1.98
CA ALA A 95 20.70 -54.09 1.31
C ALA A 95 20.05 -54.43 -0.04
N GLN A 96 20.47 -53.75 -1.12
CA GLN A 96 20.46 -54.18 -2.53
C GLN A 96 20.66 -52.92 -3.39
N GLN A 97 21.90 -52.47 -3.58
CA GLN A 97 22.17 -51.15 -4.16
C GLN A 97 23.17 -51.13 -5.31
N GLU A 98 23.45 -52.25 -5.97
CA GLU A 98 24.47 -52.28 -7.04
C GLU A 98 23.97 -52.70 -8.44
N GLN A 99 22.66 -52.85 -8.67
CA GLN A 99 22.15 -53.14 -10.03
C GLN A 99 20.89 -52.37 -10.46
N GLN A 100 20.49 -51.33 -9.74
CA GLN A 100 19.32 -50.50 -10.08
C GLN A 100 19.70 -49.07 -10.50
N GLU A 101 20.80 -48.93 -11.23
CA GLU A 101 21.13 -47.71 -11.94
C GLU A 101 20.56 -47.82 -13.37
N GLN A 102 19.35 -47.30 -13.60
CA GLN A 102 18.88 -46.67 -14.88
C GLN A 102 17.36 -46.60 -15.10
N GLN A 103 16.53 -46.80 -14.08
CA GLN A 103 15.16 -46.30 -14.10
C GLN A 103 14.89 -45.54 -12.81
N ALA A 104 15.50 -44.35 -12.70
CA ALA A 104 15.04 -43.36 -11.74
C ALA A 104 13.59 -43.04 -12.10
N ALA A 105 12.64 -43.59 -11.33
CA ALA A 105 11.23 -43.31 -11.51
C ALA A 105 11.05 -41.79 -11.60
N PRO A 106 10.31 -41.28 -12.61
CA PRO A 106 10.15 -39.85 -12.80
C PRO A 106 9.61 -39.25 -11.51
N ARG A 107 10.34 -38.28 -10.95
CA ARG A 107 9.91 -37.58 -9.73
C ARG A 107 8.51 -37.01 -9.98
N PRO A 108 7.56 -37.15 -9.02
CA PRO A 108 6.23 -36.61 -9.19
C PRO A 108 6.32 -35.10 -9.44
N VAL A 109 5.74 -34.65 -10.54
CA VAL A 109 5.75 -33.25 -10.95
C VAL A 109 4.80 -32.46 -10.04
N ASP A 110 5.34 -31.49 -9.31
CA ASP A 110 4.55 -30.56 -8.50
C ASP A 110 3.92 -29.49 -9.41
N HIS A 111 2.68 -29.73 -9.82
CA HIS A 111 1.93 -28.83 -10.70
C HIS A 111 1.68 -27.46 -10.08
N PHE A 112 1.59 -27.33 -8.75
CA PHE A 112 1.37 -26.05 -8.08
C PHE A 112 2.63 -25.18 -8.13
N ARG A 113 3.80 -25.78 -7.91
CA ARG A 113 5.08 -25.06 -8.05
C ARG A 113 5.31 -24.58 -9.47
N GLN A 114 5.01 -25.41 -10.47
CA GLN A 114 5.11 -25.00 -11.88
C GLN A 114 4.11 -23.92 -12.24
N ALA A 115 2.86 -24.03 -11.77
CA ALA A 115 1.84 -22.98 -11.92
C ALA A 115 2.29 -21.65 -11.33
N GLY A 116 2.87 -21.66 -10.13
CA GLY A 116 3.43 -20.46 -9.49
C GLY A 116 4.58 -19.84 -10.27
N GLN A 117 5.50 -20.67 -10.80
CA GLN A 117 6.57 -20.18 -11.67
C GLN A 117 6.03 -19.57 -12.96
N ARG A 118 5.02 -20.19 -13.58
CA ARG A 118 4.36 -19.68 -14.78
C ARG A 118 3.65 -18.35 -14.51
N LEU A 119 2.90 -18.26 -13.41
CA LEU A 119 2.26 -17.00 -13.01
C LEU A 119 3.29 -15.89 -12.83
N ARG A 120 4.41 -16.16 -12.15
CA ARG A 120 5.51 -15.18 -12.02
C ARG A 120 6.12 -14.79 -13.35
N SER A 121 6.31 -15.74 -14.27
CA SER A 121 6.84 -15.42 -15.61
C SER A 121 5.86 -14.60 -16.45
N LEU A 122 4.56 -14.82 -16.29
CA LEU A 122 3.54 -13.99 -16.93
C LEU A 122 3.64 -12.56 -16.37
N LEU A 123 3.59 -12.41 -15.05
CA LEU A 123 3.66 -11.10 -14.39
C LEU A 123 4.97 -10.35 -14.65
N ALA A 124 6.10 -11.05 -14.73
CA ALA A 124 7.39 -10.42 -15.05
C ALA A 124 7.44 -9.83 -16.47
N GLY A 125 6.53 -10.25 -17.37
CA GLY A 125 6.36 -9.64 -18.69
C GLY A 125 5.29 -8.55 -18.73
N VAL A 126 4.56 -8.32 -17.63
CA VAL A 126 3.52 -7.30 -17.51
C VAL A 126 4.09 -6.13 -16.73
N GLY A 127 4.66 -5.19 -17.46
CA GLY A 127 5.20 -3.95 -16.92
C GLY A 127 5.34 -2.95 -18.05
N ASP A 128 5.27 -1.68 -17.69
CA ASP A 128 5.69 -0.64 -18.63
C ASP A 128 7.22 -0.69 -18.70
N GLY A 129 7.76 -1.09 -19.86
CA GLY A 129 9.21 -1.03 -20.08
C GLY A 129 9.77 0.38 -19.86
N GLU A 130 8.91 1.42 -19.92
CA GLU A 130 9.26 2.78 -19.54
C GLU A 130 9.52 2.91 -18.02
N ASP A 131 8.71 2.29 -17.16
CA ASP A 131 8.91 2.32 -15.71
C ASP A 131 10.17 1.55 -15.29
N GLU A 132 10.43 0.40 -15.91
CA GLU A 132 11.68 -0.35 -15.70
C GLU A 132 12.89 0.46 -16.17
N LEU A 133 12.80 1.12 -17.33
CA LEU A 133 13.85 2.00 -17.84
C LEU A 133 14.07 3.20 -16.90
N LEU A 134 13.00 3.85 -16.44
CA LEU A 134 13.09 4.97 -15.50
C LEU A 134 13.69 4.53 -14.16
N ASN A 135 13.31 3.37 -13.64
CA ASN A 135 13.88 2.80 -12.42
C ASN A 135 15.37 2.48 -12.60
N SER A 136 15.75 1.90 -13.75
CA SER A 136 17.15 1.64 -14.08
C SER A 136 17.96 2.94 -14.19
N MET A 137 17.44 3.95 -14.89
CA MET A 137 18.05 5.29 -14.97
C MET A 137 18.20 5.91 -13.58
N LEU A 138 17.15 5.87 -12.74
CA LEU A 138 17.20 6.36 -11.37
C LEU A 138 18.20 5.59 -10.51
N GLU A 139 18.37 4.27 -10.70
CA GLU A 139 19.38 3.48 -10.00
C GLU A 139 20.80 3.98 -10.30
N GLU A 140 21.07 4.28 -11.58
CA GLU A 140 22.37 4.73 -12.11
C GLU A 140 22.70 6.20 -11.81
N GLU A 141 21.71 7.06 -11.58
CA GLU A 141 21.93 8.48 -11.30
C GLU A 141 22.77 8.71 -10.02
N PRO A 142 23.62 9.76 -9.98
CA PRO A 142 24.44 10.03 -8.81
C PRO A 142 23.57 10.51 -7.63
N PRO A 143 23.94 10.17 -6.37
CA PRO A 143 23.17 10.48 -5.17
C PRO A 143 22.69 11.94 -5.06
N ALA A 144 23.56 12.89 -5.41
CA ALA A 144 23.25 14.31 -5.33
C ALA A 144 22.07 14.71 -6.26
N ARG A 145 21.98 14.11 -7.45
CA ARG A 145 20.91 14.42 -8.41
C ARG A 145 19.60 13.78 -7.99
N LYS A 146 19.61 12.54 -7.46
CA LYS A 146 18.43 11.90 -6.87
C LYS A 146 17.82 12.78 -5.78
N LEU A 147 18.65 13.20 -4.83
CA LEU A 147 18.22 14.06 -3.72
C LEU A 147 17.73 15.43 -4.20
N ALA A 148 18.36 16.02 -5.22
CA ALA A 148 17.90 17.27 -5.80
C ALA A 148 16.51 17.12 -6.44
N LEU A 149 16.25 16.04 -7.18
CA LEU A 149 14.93 15.76 -7.75
C LEU A 149 13.87 15.55 -6.65
N CYS A 150 14.18 14.77 -5.61
CA CYS A 150 13.29 14.58 -4.46
C CYS A 150 13.03 15.89 -3.72
N ALA A 151 14.06 16.72 -3.51
CA ALA A 151 13.92 18.01 -2.87
C ALA A 151 13.08 19.00 -3.70
N LEU A 152 13.21 18.99 -5.03
CA LEU A 152 12.37 19.80 -5.92
C LEU A 152 10.91 19.36 -5.88
N ALA A 153 10.65 18.05 -5.93
CA ALA A 153 9.29 17.50 -5.79
C ALA A 153 8.70 17.85 -4.42
N ALA A 154 9.47 17.68 -3.35
CA ALA A 154 9.11 18.04 -1.99
C ALA A 154 8.75 19.54 -1.89
N ALA A 155 9.59 20.42 -2.41
CA ALA A 155 9.35 21.85 -2.41
C ALA A 155 8.08 22.24 -3.19
N ALA A 156 7.81 21.58 -4.32
CA ALA A 156 6.59 21.80 -5.09
C ALA A 156 5.33 21.39 -4.31
N ILE A 157 5.35 20.22 -3.65
CA ILE A 157 4.24 19.73 -2.82
C ILE A 157 4.03 20.65 -1.61
N SER A 158 5.10 20.98 -0.88
CA SER A 158 5.03 21.90 0.26
C SER A 158 4.55 23.29 -0.14
N GLY A 159 5.00 23.82 -1.29
CA GLY A 159 4.52 25.08 -1.84
C GLY A 159 3.03 25.03 -2.19
N GLY A 160 2.56 23.94 -2.81
CA GLY A 160 1.14 23.71 -3.07
C GLY A 160 0.30 23.64 -1.80
N ALA A 161 0.76 22.91 -0.79
CA ALA A 161 0.12 22.85 0.52
C ALA A 161 0.03 24.23 1.18
N ALA A 162 1.10 25.03 1.10
CA ALA A 162 1.12 26.38 1.63
C ALA A 162 0.12 27.31 0.92
N VAL A 163 0.00 27.20 -0.41
CA VAL A 163 -1.00 27.95 -1.19
C VAL A 163 -2.42 27.57 -0.78
N VAL A 164 -2.71 26.27 -0.61
CA VAL A 164 -4.03 25.81 -0.13
C VAL A 164 -4.34 26.39 1.26
N CYS A 165 -3.37 26.31 2.19
CA CYS A 165 -3.53 26.87 3.53
C CYS A 165 -3.79 28.38 3.47
N TRP A 166 -3.01 29.12 2.66
CA TRP A 166 -3.17 30.56 2.48
C TRP A 166 -4.56 30.93 1.95
N VAL A 167 -5.06 30.22 0.93
CA VAL A 167 -6.41 30.44 0.37
C VAL A 167 -7.50 30.17 1.42
N CYS A 168 -7.29 29.20 2.30
CA CYS A 168 -8.23 28.87 3.37
C CYS A 168 -8.05 29.70 4.66
N GLY A 169 -7.09 30.64 4.70
CA GLY A 169 -6.76 31.42 5.91
C GLY A 169 -6.19 30.57 7.05
N LEU A 170 -5.52 29.48 6.72
CA LEU A 170 -4.90 28.53 7.64
C LEU A 170 -3.38 28.78 7.74
N ASP A 171 -2.80 28.37 8.86
CA ASP A 171 -1.36 28.37 9.04
C ASP A 171 -0.74 27.16 8.30
N PRO A 172 0.12 27.37 7.28
CA PRO A 172 0.73 26.28 6.53
C PRO A 172 1.66 25.41 7.38
N LEU A 173 2.20 25.93 8.49
CA LEU A 173 3.04 25.19 9.41
C LEU A 173 2.25 24.56 10.56
N GLY A 174 0.93 24.74 10.60
CA GLY A 174 0.04 24.12 11.58
C GLY A 174 0.48 24.36 13.04
N GLY A 175 0.97 25.56 13.35
CA GLY A 175 1.45 25.96 14.67
C GLY A 175 2.96 25.83 14.88
N ALA A 176 3.68 25.12 14.02
CA ALA A 176 5.12 24.92 14.18
C ALA A 176 5.91 26.23 13.97
N SER A 177 6.81 26.52 14.91
CA SER A 177 7.63 27.73 14.92
C SER A 177 9.03 27.47 15.49
N LEU A 178 9.93 28.45 15.42
CA LEU A 178 11.25 28.38 16.07
C LEU A 178 11.14 28.77 17.56
N SER A 179 10.27 28.08 18.30
CA SER A 179 10.00 28.34 19.72
C SER A 179 10.33 27.16 20.62
N LEU A 180 10.45 27.41 21.92
CA LEU A 180 10.59 26.36 22.92
C LEU A 180 9.35 25.45 22.96
N ASP A 181 8.16 25.99 22.68
CA ASP A 181 6.91 25.24 22.69
C ASP A 181 6.86 24.24 21.54
N THR A 182 7.31 24.63 20.34
CA THR A 182 7.47 23.69 19.21
C THR A 182 8.53 22.62 19.50
N ALA A 183 9.63 22.96 20.18
CA ALA A 183 10.61 21.97 20.61
C ALA A 183 10.03 20.97 21.64
N ARG A 184 9.16 21.44 22.54
CA ARG A 184 8.43 20.58 23.48
C ARG A 184 7.42 19.69 22.75
N ALA A 185 6.67 20.23 21.80
CA ALA A 185 5.74 19.46 20.98
C ALA A 185 6.48 18.37 20.19
N ALA A 186 7.62 18.70 19.59
CA ALA A 186 8.51 17.75 18.93
C ALA A 186 8.96 16.62 19.88
N ALA A 187 9.31 16.95 21.13
CA ALA A 187 9.67 15.94 22.14
C ALA A 187 8.48 15.03 22.51
N VAL A 188 7.27 15.59 22.65
CA VAL A 188 6.03 14.81 22.82
C VAL A 188 5.81 13.90 21.61
N GLY A 189 6.04 14.41 20.40
CA GLY A 189 6.01 13.63 19.16
C GLY A 189 6.99 12.46 19.16
N GLY A 190 8.22 12.68 19.63
CA GLY A 190 9.23 11.63 19.77
C GLY A 190 8.81 10.53 20.75
N ALA A 191 8.20 10.89 21.88
CA ALA A 191 7.65 9.91 22.82
C ALA A 191 6.43 9.16 22.24
N ALA A 192 5.53 9.89 21.57
CA ALA A 192 4.37 9.35 20.87
C ALA A 192 4.75 8.45 19.68
N ALA A 193 5.97 8.61 19.13
CA ALA A 193 6.46 7.76 18.05
C ALA A 193 6.69 6.30 18.47
N LEU A 194 6.97 6.04 19.75
CA LEU A 194 7.33 4.71 20.26
C LEU A 194 6.36 3.60 19.86
N PRO A 195 5.03 3.72 20.05
CA PRO A 195 4.08 2.71 19.59
C PRO A 195 4.08 2.51 18.06
N LEU A 196 4.24 3.58 17.26
CA LEU A 196 4.32 3.46 15.80
C LEU A 196 5.60 2.74 15.37
N VAL A 197 6.73 3.14 15.93
CA VAL A 197 8.04 2.52 15.69
C VAL A 197 8.01 1.05 16.08
N ALA A 198 7.43 0.72 17.24
CA ALA A 198 7.29 -0.67 17.68
C ALA A 198 6.38 -1.47 16.74
N LEU A 199 5.24 -0.91 16.33
CA LEU A 199 4.34 -1.56 15.37
C LEU A 199 5.05 -1.81 14.04
N LYS A 200 5.74 -0.82 13.47
CA LYS A 200 6.49 -0.97 12.21
C LYS A 200 7.60 -2.01 12.35
N ALA A 201 8.35 -1.99 13.45
CA ALA A 201 9.40 -2.98 13.70
C ALA A 201 8.82 -4.41 13.81
N LEU A 202 7.65 -4.56 14.43
CA LEU A 202 6.92 -5.83 14.48
C LEU A 202 6.44 -6.26 13.09
N LEU A 203 5.88 -5.35 12.28
CA LEU A 203 5.44 -5.66 10.91
C LEU A 203 6.62 -6.16 10.05
N TRP A 204 7.81 -5.55 10.18
CA TRP A 204 9.02 -5.99 9.47
C TRP A 204 9.66 -7.28 10.02
N SER A 205 9.23 -7.75 11.19
CA SER A 205 9.77 -8.97 11.80
C SER A 205 9.51 -10.20 10.95
N GLU A 206 10.39 -11.20 11.04
CA GLU A 206 10.15 -12.50 10.39
C GLU A 206 8.92 -13.20 10.95
N GLN A 207 8.63 -13.00 12.24
CA GLN A 207 7.47 -13.62 12.88
C GLN A 207 6.15 -13.10 12.29
N ALA A 208 6.02 -11.78 12.12
CA ALA A 208 4.83 -11.19 11.51
C ALA A 208 4.67 -11.64 10.06
N ARG A 209 5.77 -11.69 9.28
CA ARG A 209 5.74 -12.19 7.89
C ARG A 209 5.31 -13.66 7.78
N ARG A 210 5.74 -14.51 8.71
CA ARG A 210 5.30 -15.93 8.77
C ARG A 210 3.84 -16.08 9.20
N GLN A 211 3.32 -15.15 9.99
CA GLN A 211 1.92 -15.18 10.44
C GLN A 211 0.97 -14.56 9.41
N TRP A 212 1.43 -13.55 8.68
CA TRP A 212 0.66 -12.75 7.75
C TRP A 212 1.36 -12.67 6.40
N ASP A 213 1.09 -13.68 5.57
CA ASP A 213 1.67 -13.82 4.23
C ASP A 213 1.57 -12.54 3.37
N PHE A 214 0.49 -11.76 3.52
CA PHE A 214 0.30 -10.54 2.73
C PHE A 214 1.35 -9.45 3.01
N LEU A 215 2.01 -9.48 4.17
CA LEU A 215 3.06 -8.52 4.51
C LEU A 215 4.27 -8.65 3.58
N ASP A 216 4.58 -9.85 3.11
CA ASP A 216 5.69 -10.03 2.16
C ASP A 216 5.42 -9.28 0.85
N ASP A 217 4.18 -9.25 0.36
CA ASP A 217 3.86 -8.49 -0.85
C ASP A 217 3.87 -6.99 -0.59
N VAL A 218 3.32 -6.53 0.53
CA VAL A 218 3.36 -5.10 0.90
C VAL A 218 4.81 -4.62 1.02
N HIS A 219 5.67 -5.36 1.74
CA HIS A 219 7.08 -5.00 1.86
C HIS A 219 7.82 -5.12 0.53
N ARG A 220 7.51 -6.11 -0.31
CA ARG A 220 8.11 -6.22 -1.65
C ARG A 220 7.79 -4.98 -2.48
N VAL A 221 6.52 -4.58 -2.57
CA VAL A 221 6.09 -3.39 -3.32
C VAL A 221 6.76 -2.13 -2.78
N GLN A 222 6.85 -1.99 -1.45
CA GLN A 222 7.57 -0.87 -0.83
C GLN A 222 9.07 -0.87 -1.17
N VAL A 223 9.72 -2.03 -1.12
CA VAL A 223 11.14 -2.16 -1.48
C VAL A 223 11.34 -1.84 -2.95
N GLU A 224 10.52 -2.38 -3.85
CA GLU A 224 10.60 -2.13 -5.30
C GLU A 224 10.40 -0.65 -5.63
N ALA A 225 9.44 0.01 -4.99
CA ALA A 225 9.19 1.44 -5.20
C ALA A 225 10.36 2.33 -4.73
N PHE A 226 11.00 2.02 -3.60
CA PHE A 226 12.05 2.87 -3.02
C PHE A 226 13.48 2.43 -3.36
N LYS A 227 13.70 1.19 -3.82
CA LYS A 227 15.01 0.68 -4.24
C LYS A 227 15.73 1.62 -5.21
N PRO A 228 15.13 2.10 -6.32
CA PRO A 228 15.85 2.96 -7.25
C PRO A 228 16.36 4.27 -6.62
N LEU A 229 15.60 4.80 -5.65
CA LEU A 229 15.93 6.03 -4.93
C LEU A 229 16.99 5.80 -3.84
N VAL A 230 16.90 4.68 -3.10
CA VAL A 230 17.77 4.39 -1.95
C VAL A 230 19.10 3.78 -2.36
N CYS A 231 19.16 3.10 -3.51
CA CYS A 231 20.40 2.55 -4.07
C CYS A 231 21.47 3.64 -4.20
N ASN A 232 22.69 3.31 -3.74
CA ASN A 232 23.87 4.18 -3.72
C ASN A 232 23.81 5.39 -2.76
N LEU A 233 22.78 5.50 -1.91
CA LEU A 233 22.75 6.53 -0.87
C LEU A 233 23.49 6.10 0.40
N SER A 234 24.26 7.05 0.96
CA SER A 234 24.77 6.94 2.33
C SER A 234 23.65 7.08 3.37
N SER A 235 23.91 6.71 4.62
CA SER A 235 22.90 6.76 5.69
C SER A 235 22.31 8.17 5.89
N THR A 236 23.17 9.18 5.81
CA THR A 236 22.75 10.60 5.96
C THR A 236 21.92 11.06 4.78
N GLN A 237 22.25 10.61 3.57
CA GLN A 237 21.48 10.89 2.36
C GLN A 237 20.12 10.18 2.38
N THR A 238 20.05 8.94 2.88
CA THR A 238 18.76 8.25 3.09
C THR A 238 17.90 8.99 4.11
N LEU A 239 18.49 9.54 5.18
CA LEU A 239 17.76 10.36 6.15
C LEU A 239 17.22 11.66 5.52
N LEU A 240 17.99 12.28 4.62
CA LEU A 240 17.53 13.45 3.88
C LEU A 240 16.38 13.09 2.93
N LEU A 241 16.48 11.97 2.21
CA LEU A 241 15.42 11.44 1.36
C LEU A 241 14.14 11.18 2.16
N LEU A 242 14.27 10.55 3.33
CA LEU A 242 13.17 10.34 4.27
C LEU A 242 12.49 11.66 4.65
N ALA A 243 13.27 12.69 4.98
CA ALA A 243 12.72 14.00 5.30
C ALA A 243 12.00 14.65 4.11
N THR A 244 12.53 14.52 2.89
CA THR A 244 11.88 15.04 1.68
C THR A 244 10.59 14.31 1.33
N GLU A 245 10.38 13.09 1.82
CA GLU A 245 9.12 12.35 1.62
C GLU A 245 8.10 12.67 2.71
N VAL A 246 8.53 12.59 3.98
CA VAL A 246 7.63 12.73 5.13
C VAL A 246 7.15 14.17 5.30
N VAL A 247 8.04 15.17 5.23
CA VAL A 247 7.68 16.56 5.54
C VAL A 247 6.60 17.11 4.60
N PRO A 248 6.72 16.99 3.26
CA PRO A 248 5.67 17.45 2.36
C PRO A 248 4.37 16.65 2.52
N GLY A 249 4.46 15.33 2.74
CA GLY A 249 3.30 14.48 3.03
C GLY A 249 2.51 14.96 4.25
N MET A 250 3.21 15.32 5.33
CA MET A 250 2.58 15.86 6.54
C MET A 250 1.94 17.23 6.30
N LEU A 251 2.59 18.12 5.54
CA LEU A 251 2.06 19.45 5.21
C LEU A 251 0.82 19.37 4.32
N ILE A 252 0.80 18.48 3.32
CA ILE A 252 -0.36 18.37 2.43
C ILE A 252 -1.55 17.69 3.11
N LEU A 253 -1.32 16.64 3.92
CA LEU A 253 -2.41 15.89 4.55
C LEU A 253 -3.00 16.63 5.76
N LEU A 254 -2.16 17.19 6.64
CA LEU A 254 -2.65 17.78 7.88
C LEU A 254 -3.12 19.24 7.69
N PRO A 255 -2.26 20.27 7.65
CA PRO A 255 -2.75 21.65 7.60
C PRO A 255 -3.54 21.96 6.32
N ALA A 256 -3.11 21.46 5.16
CA ALA A 256 -3.81 21.76 3.90
C ALA A 256 -5.10 20.97 3.73
N THR A 257 -5.06 19.64 3.77
CA THR A 257 -6.27 18.81 3.51
C THR A 257 -7.20 18.80 4.71
N THR A 258 -6.72 18.45 5.91
CA THR A 258 -7.59 18.40 7.11
C THR A 258 -8.12 19.79 7.45
N GLY A 259 -7.26 20.82 7.43
CA GLY A 259 -7.69 22.18 7.68
C GLY A 259 -8.67 22.71 6.62
N GLY A 260 -8.40 22.42 5.33
CA GLY A 260 -9.28 22.80 4.22
C GLY A 260 -10.66 22.15 4.31
N VAL A 261 -10.72 20.85 4.61
CA VAL A 261 -11.99 20.12 4.79
C VAL A 261 -12.75 20.67 6.01
N ALA A 262 -12.07 20.93 7.13
CA ALA A 262 -12.70 21.51 8.32
C ALA A 262 -13.32 22.89 8.00
N LYS A 263 -12.60 23.75 7.27
CA LYS A 263 -13.11 25.05 6.83
C LYS A 263 -14.30 24.93 5.87
N ALA A 264 -14.27 23.97 4.95
CA ALA A 264 -15.40 23.70 4.08
C ALA A 264 -16.63 23.29 4.89
N LEU A 265 -16.48 22.38 5.86
CA LEU A 265 -17.57 21.94 6.74
C LEU A 265 -18.16 23.10 7.56
N GLU A 266 -17.31 23.96 8.13
CA GLU A 266 -17.75 25.17 8.85
C GLU A 266 -18.57 26.09 7.93
N MET A 267 -18.07 26.36 6.71
CA MET A 267 -18.76 27.20 5.73
C MET A 267 -20.13 26.62 5.36
N TYR A 268 -20.21 25.32 5.05
CA TYR A 268 -21.46 24.66 4.71
C TYR A 268 -22.44 24.63 5.88
N SER A 269 -21.96 24.41 7.11
CA SER A 269 -22.81 24.46 8.31
C SER A 269 -23.40 25.86 8.54
N GLY A 270 -22.61 26.91 8.28
CA GLY A 270 -23.07 28.30 8.36
C GLY A 270 -24.14 28.61 7.31
N MET A 271 -23.95 28.14 6.07
CA MET A 271 -24.95 28.26 5.00
C MET A 271 -26.24 27.49 5.31
N ALA A 272 -26.12 26.31 5.91
CA ALA A 272 -27.25 25.47 6.29
C ALA A 272 -27.93 25.90 7.60
N GLN A 273 -27.39 26.92 8.30
CA GLN A 273 -27.85 27.36 9.62
C GLN A 273 -27.85 26.24 10.67
N VAL A 274 -26.94 25.27 10.54
CA VAL A 274 -26.77 24.17 11.49
C VAL A 274 -25.63 24.50 12.44
N ASN A 275 -25.93 24.61 13.73
CA ASN A 275 -24.90 24.81 14.76
C ASN A 275 -24.25 23.45 15.09
N LEU A 276 -23.10 23.17 14.49
CA LEU A 276 -22.28 22.01 14.84
C LEU A 276 -21.47 22.30 16.12
N PRO A 277 -21.22 21.29 16.97
CA PRO A 277 -20.25 21.42 18.06
C PRO A 277 -18.87 21.78 17.51
N GLY A 278 -18.14 22.69 18.17
CA GLY A 278 -16.88 23.25 17.64
C GLY A 278 -15.78 22.21 17.36
N PHE A 279 -15.81 21.04 18.00
CA PHE A 279 -14.85 19.96 17.75
C PHE A 279 -15.20 19.09 16.53
N LEU A 280 -16.48 19.04 16.14
CA LEU A 280 -16.98 18.08 15.17
C LEU A 280 -16.40 18.28 13.76
N PRO A 281 -16.27 19.51 13.22
CA PRO A 281 -15.65 19.72 11.91
C PRO A 281 -14.21 19.19 11.85
N GLY A 282 -13.42 19.40 12.91
CA GLY A 282 -12.03 18.94 12.98
C GLY A 282 -11.92 17.40 13.00
N VAL A 283 -12.78 16.72 13.76
CA VAL A 283 -12.81 15.25 13.80
C VAL A 283 -13.24 14.66 12.46
N LEU A 284 -14.31 15.20 11.86
CA LEU A 284 -14.79 14.74 10.56
C LEU A 284 -13.74 14.96 9.46
N ALA A 285 -13.10 16.13 9.45
CA ALA A 285 -12.04 16.42 8.50
C ALA A 285 -10.85 15.47 8.63
N LEU A 286 -10.48 15.11 9.88
CA LEU A 286 -9.43 14.14 10.13
C LEU A 286 -9.82 12.75 9.63
N CYS A 287 -11.03 12.29 9.93
CA CYS A 287 -11.54 11.01 9.42
C CYS A 287 -11.54 10.98 7.88
N THR A 288 -12.01 12.05 7.23
CA THR A 288 -12.00 12.16 5.76
C THR A 288 -10.57 12.13 5.21
N THR A 289 -9.64 12.86 5.83
CA THR A 289 -8.24 12.87 5.41
C THR A 289 -7.59 11.50 5.56
N ALA A 290 -7.83 10.82 6.69
CA ALA A 290 -7.35 9.46 6.92
C ALA A 290 -7.89 8.47 5.87
N LEU A 291 -9.17 8.58 5.50
CA LEU A 291 -9.76 7.75 4.44
C LEU A 291 -9.16 8.05 3.06
N ILE A 292 -8.93 9.32 2.73
CA ILE A 292 -8.26 9.72 1.48
C ILE A 292 -6.83 9.17 1.44
N ALA A 293 -6.08 9.26 2.53
CA ALA A 293 -4.74 8.72 2.62
C ALA A 293 -4.74 7.18 2.51
N GLY A 294 -5.68 6.51 3.17
CA GLY A 294 -5.88 5.06 3.03
C GLY A 294 -6.21 4.65 1.60
N ALA A 295 -7.08 5.39 0.92
CA ALA A 295 -7.39 5.17 -0.50
C ALA A 295 -6.18 5.42 -1.40
N GLY A 296 -5.35 6.43 -1.08
CA GLY A 296 -4.06 6.65 -1.73
C GLY A 296 -3.13 5.45 -1.58
N LYS A 297 -3.01 4.90 -0.37
CA LYS A 297 -2.24 3.66 -0.12
C LYS A 297 -2.80 2.43 -0.83
N VAL A 298 -4.12 2.31 -0.94
CA VAL A 298 -4.77 1.29 -1.77
C VAL A 298 -4.35 1.45 -3.23
N ALA A 299 -4.37 2.66 -3.78
CA ALA A 299 -3.97 2.90 -5.16
C ALA A 299 -2.47 2.67 -5.42
N GLU A 300 -1.61 2.96 -4.44
CA GLU A 300 -0.15 2.73 -4.52
C GLU A 300 0.21 1.24 -4.43
N THR A 301 -0.55 0.47 -3.64
CA THR A 301 -0.26 -0.96 -3.40
C THR A 301 -1.12 -1.91 -4.23
N SER A 302 -2.13 -1.39 -4.94
CA SER A 302 -2.95 -2.19 -5.83
C SER A 302 -2.13 -2.72 -6.99
N VAL A 303 -2.34 -3.99 -7.32
CA VAL A 303 -1.93 -4.61 -8.58
C VAL A 303 -2.36 -3.72 -9.76
N SER A 304 -1.48 -3.55 -10.73
CA SER A 304 -1.81 -2.80 -11.94
C SER A 304 -3.02 -3.40 -12.66
N ILE A 305 -3.77 -2.57 -13.39
CA ILE A 305 -4.96 -3.07 -14.09
C ILE A 305 -4.53 -4.08 -15.16
N GLU A 306 -3.38 -3.83 -15.78
CA GLU A 306 -2.74 -4.64 -16.78
C GLU A 306 -2.37 -6.03 -16.24
N GLU A 307 -1.73 -6.12 -15.07
CA GLU A 307 -1.44 -7.40 -14.40
C GLU A 307 -2.73 -8.16 -14.08
N TYR A 308 -3.75 -7.47 -13.58
CA TYR A 308 -5.03 -8.07 -13.27
C TYR A 308 -5.70 -8.65 -14.53
N GLU A 309 -5.74 -7.89 -15.62
CA GLU A 309 -6.28 -8.31 -16.91
C GLU A 309 -5.54 -9.51 -17.49
N VAL A 310 -4.19 -9.51 -17.45
CA VAL A 310 -3.38 -10.62 -17.95
C VAL A 310 -3.60 -11.89 -17.13
N VAL A 311 -3.69 -11.78 -15.80
CA VAL A 311 -4.00 -12.94 -14.95
C VAL A 311 -5.42 -13.44 -15.20
N GLN A 312 -6.39 -12.56 -15.39
CA GLN A 312 -7.76 -12.93 -15.71
C GLN A 312 -7.85 -13.64 -17.07
N GLU A 313 -7.20 -13.10 -18.11
CA GLU A 313 -7.16 -13.74 -19.43
C GLU A 313 -6.45 -15.09 -19.37
N ALA A 314 -5.36 -15.19 -18.61
CA ALA A 314 -4.65 -16.45 -18.41
C ALA A 314 -5.50 -17.49 -17.67
N LEU A 315 -6.33 -17.06 -16.71
CA LEU A 315 -7.28 -17.91 -15.99
C LEU A 315 -8.36 -18.48 -16.91
N GLU A 316 -8.94 -17.64 -17.78
CA GLU A 316 -9.95 -18.01 -18.76
C GLU A 316 -9.36 -18.98 -19.81
N ASN A 317 -8.12 -18.74 -20.24
CA ASN A 317 -7.44 -19.55 -21.26
C ASN A 317 -6.65 -20.75 -20.72
N ALA A 318 -6.59 -20.96 -19.41
CA ALA A 318 -5.75 -21.99 -18.79
C ALA A 318 -5.98 -23.39 -19.38
N ASP A 319 -7.24 -23.82 -19.50
CA ASP A 319 -7.57 -25.15 -20.05
C ASP A 319 -7.05 -25.34 -21.47
N ARG A 320 -7.23 -24.32 -22.32
CA ARG A 320 -6.75 -24.35 -23.71
C ARG A 320 -5.22 -24.37 -23.75
N PHE A 321 -4.58 -23.52 -22.97
CA PHE A 321 -3.13 -23.41 -22.91
C PHE A 321 -2.46 -24.71 -22.46
N TYR A 322 -2.91 -25.31 -21.35
CA TYR A 322 -2.32 -26.56 -20.87
C TYR A 322 -2.67 -27.74 -21.78
N ARG A 323 -3.84 -27.78 -22.43
CA ARG A 323 -4.11 -28.79 -23.46
C ARG A 323 -3.20 -28.71 -24.68
N LEU A 324 -2.65 -27.54 -25.00
CA LEU A 324 -1.74 -27.36 -26.13
C LEU A 324 -0.27 -27.50 -25.73
N THR A 325 0.10 -26.99 -24.56
CA THR A 325 1.49 -26.95 -24.09
C THR A 325 1.89 -28.16 -23.26
N ALA A 326 0.95 -28.84 -22.63
CA ALA A 326 1.26 -30.06 -21.89
C ALA A 326 1.49 -31.24 -22.82
N VAL A 327 1.15 -31.18 -24.13
CA VAL A 327 1.28 -32.26 -25.13
C VAL A 327 2.74 -32.59 -25.43
N GLY A 328 3.46 -33.07 -24.43
CA GLY A 328 4.64 -33.89 -24.64
C GLY A 328 4.21 -35.27 -25.15
N PRO A 329 5.12 -36.05 -25.78
CA PRO A 329 4.82 -37.40 -26.25
C PRO A 329 4.27 -38.35 -25.16
N SER A 330 4.46 -38.01 -23.88
CA SER A 330 4.09 -38.81 -22.71
C SER A 330 2.98 -38.21 -21.83
N SER A 331 2.46 -37.02 -22.14
CA SER A 331 1.49 -36.35 -21.27
C SER A 331 0.07 -36.85 -21.50
N SER A 332 -0.64 -37.15 -20.41
CA SER A 332 -2.06 -37.53 -20.51
C SER A 332 -2.98 -36.31 -20.51
N PRO A 333 -4.17 -36.36 -21.14
CA PRO A 333 -5.18 -35.29 -21.02
C PRO A 333 -5.59 -34.99 -19.58
N ALA A 334 -5.54 -35.99 -18.70
CA ALA A 334 -5.81 -35.82 -17.27
C ALA A 334 -4.74 -34.97 -16.58
N GLU A 335 -3.48 -35.09 -17.00
CA GLU A 335 -2.37 -34.29 -16.47
C GLU A 335 -2.47 -32.82 -16.91
N ALA A 336 -2.83 -32.57 -18.17
CA ALA A 336 -3.08 -31.21 -18.66
C ALA A 336 -4.20 -30.53 -17.86
N ARG A 337 -5.27 -31.26 -17.53
CA ARG A 337 -6.36 -30.76 -16.69
C ARG A 337 -5.92 -30.45 -15.26
N ARG A 338 -5.15 -31.35 -14.62
CA ARG A 338 -4.58 -31.11 -13.29
C ARG A 338 -3.68 -29.87 -13.26
N ALA A 339 -2.86 -29.66 -14.30
CA ALA A 339 -2.00 -28.48 -14.40
C ALA A 339 -2.81 -27.18 -14.58
N ALA A 340 -3.89 -27.22 -15.37
CA ALA A 340 -4.80 -26.09 -15.53
C ALA A 340 -5.54 -25.75 -14.22
N ASP A 341 -6.04 -26.77 -13.51
CA ASP A 341 -6.72 -26.60 -12.22
C ASP A 341 -5.74 -26.05 -11.16
N ALA A 342 -4.50 -26.55 -11.13
CA ALA A 342 -3.45 -26.02 -10.26
C ALA A 342 -3.12 -24.56 -10.58
N PHE A 343 -3.02 -24.20 -11.87
CA PHE A 343 -2.82 -22.81 -12.27
C PHE A 343 -3.97 -21.90 -11.84
N ARG A 344 -5.22 -22.33 -12.05
CA ARG A 344 -6.40 -21.57 -11.60
C ARG A 344 -6.40 -21.35 -10.10
N ALA A 345 -6.12 -22.38 -9.33
CA ALA A 345 -6.03 -22.27 -7.87
C ALA A 345 -4.94 -21.27 -7.45
N VAL A 346 -3.75 -21.33 -8.06
CA VAL A 346 -2.65 -20.41 -7.75
C VAL A 346 -2.98 -18.97 -8.11
N ALA A 347 -3.54 -18.73 -9.30
CA ALA A 347 -3.89 -17.39 -9.76
C ALA A 347 -5.05 -16.77 -8.93
N LEU A 348 -6.10 -17.52 -8.61
CA LEU A 348 -7.16 -17.05 -7.71
C LEU A 348 -6.63 -16.75 -6.30
N THR A 349 -5.74 -17.60 -5.78
CA THR A 349 -5.10 -17.36 -4.48
C THR A 349 -4.25 -16.09 -4.50
N TRP A 350 -3.50 -15.86 -5.58
CA TRP A 350 -2.71 -14.65 -5.77
C TRP A 350 -3.60 -13.38 -5.81
N MET A 351 -4.71 -13.40 -6.55
CA MET A 351 -5.66 -12.27 -6.60
C MET A 351 -6.25 -11.97 -5.21
N ALA A 352 -6.71 -13.00 -4.49
CA ALA A 352 -7.27 -12.85 -3.15
C ALA A 352 -6.23 -12.30 -2.17
N ARG A 353 -5.00 -12.81 -2.21
CA ARG A 353 -3.89 -12.35 -1.35
C ARG A 353 -3.54 -10.89 -1.62
N ASN A 354 -3.47 -10.46 -2.87
CA ASN A 354 -3.21 -9.06 -3.21
C ASN A 354 -4.34 -8.12 -2.80
N GLN A 355 -5.60 -8.54 -2.90
CA GLN A 355 -6.72 -7.75 -2.39
C GLN A 355 -6.63 -7.53 -0.88
N VAL A 356 -6.30 -8.58 -0.12
CA VAL A 356 -6.07 -8.49 1.33
C VAL A 356 -4.87 -7.59 1.65
N ALA A 357 -3.76 -7.75 0.94
CA ALA A 357 -2.56 -6.92 1.10
C ALA A 357 -2.87 -5.44 0.90
N THR A 358 -3.58 -5.11 -0.18
CA THR A 358 -3.97 -3.74 -0.55
C THR A 358 -4.89 -3.13 0.50
N GLN A 359 -5.91 -3.86 0.95
CA GLN A 359 -6.83 -3.41 2.00
C GLN A 359 -6.11 -3.19 3.33
N ALA A 360 -5.22 -4.11 3.73
CA ALA A 360 -4.43 -3.99 4.93
C ALA A 360 -3.50 -2.75 4.88
N ALA A 361 -2.81 -2.54 3.75
CA ALA A 361 -1.99 -1.35 3.53
C ALA A 361 -2.83 -0.06 3.63
N GLY A 362 -4.03 -0.04 3.05
CA GLY A 362 -4.98 1.06 3.17
C GLY A 362 -5.40 1.35 4.62
N MET A 363 -5.76 0.31 5.38
CA MET A 363 -6.16 0.45 6.78
C MET A 363 -5.01 0.92 7.67
N ILE A 364 -3.80 0.39 7.47
CA ILE A 364 -2.61 0.81 8.20
C ILE A 364 -2.30 2.28 7.89
N GLY A 365 -2.33 2.68 6.62
CA GLY A 365 -2.10 4.06 6.20
C GLY A 365 -3.14 5.03 6.78
N ALA A 366 -4.43 4.67 6.74
CA ALA A 366 -5.49 5.47 7.35
C ALA A 366 -5.32 5.59 8.86
N GLY A 367 -4.99 4.49 9.55
CA GLY A 367 -4.73 4.47 10.98
C GLY A 367 -3.55 5.35 11.38
N GLU A 368 -2.46 5.33 10.61
CA GLU A 368 -1.27 6.17 10.82
C GLU A 368 -1.62 7.65 10.68
N ILE A 369 -2.32 8.06 9.63
CA ILE A 369 -2.74 9.46 9.45
C ILE A 369 -3.74 9.91 10.51
N PHE A 370 -4.68 9.05 10.89
CA PHE A 370 -5.61 9.35 11.99
C PHE A 370 -4.85 9.58 13.30
N TYR A 371 -3.90 8.72 13.64
CA TYR A 371 -3.07 8.85 14.83
C TYR A 371 -2.25 10.15 14.82
N LEU A 372 -1.57 10.44 13.71
CA LEU A 372 -0.75 11.65 13.55
C LEU A 372 -1.61 12.92 13.59
N GLY A 373 -2.79 12.92 12.97
CA GLY A 373 -3.70 14.05 13.05
C GLY A 373 -4.31 14.25 14.44
N ALA A 374 -4.59 13.18 15.18
CA ALA A 374 -5.01 13.27 16.58
C ALA A 374 -3.89 13.87 17.45
N LEU A 375 -2.64 13.42 17.24
CA LEU A 375 -1.47 13.99 17.91
C LEU A 375 -1.30 15.49 17.59
N TRP A 376 -1.55 15.89 16.35
CA TRP A 376 -1.55 17.29 15.94
C TRP A 376 -2.63 18.09 16.68
N GLN A 377 -3.87 17.60 16.73
CA GLN A 377 -4.98 18.26 17.43
C GLN A 377 -4.72 18.39 18.94
N CYS A 378 -4.11 17.38 19.57
CA CYS A 378 -3.78 17.40 20.99
C CYS A 378 -2.66 18.38 21.35
N THR A 379 -1.68 18.57 20.46
CA THR A 379 -0.51 19.42 20.72
C THR A 379 -0.68 20.83 20.18
N GLY A 380 -1.53 21.02 19.17
CA GLY A 380 -1.68 22.29 18.45
C GLY A 380 -0.47 22.67 17.61
N ASP A 381 0.48 21.75 17.41
CA ASP A 381 1.75 22.03 16.74
C ASP A 381 2.15 20.85 15.83
N LEU A 382 2.39 21.15 14.55
CA LEU A 382 2.72 20.16 13.52
C LEU A 382 4.07 19.46 13.75
N ALA A 383 4.98 20.02 14.55
CA ALA A 383 6.27 19.38 14.83
C ALA A 383 6.10 18.03 15.55
N ALA A 384 5.08 17.88 16.41
CA ALA A 384 4.80 16.62 17.10
C ALA A 384 4.53 15.45 16.13
N PRO A 385 3.51 15.51 15.25
CA PRO A 385 3.27 14.46 14.27
C PRO A 385 4.39 14.34 13.22
N MET A 386 5.10 15.41 12.86
CA MET A 386 6.24 15.32 11.95
C MET A 386 7.37 14.46 12.52
N VAL A 387 7.76 14.67 13.79
CA VAL A 387 8.78 13.86 14.45
C VAL A 387 8.31 12.41 14.60
N ALA A 388 7.05 12.19 14.96
CA ALA A 388 6.48 10.85 15.07
C ALA A 388 6.50 10.11 13.72
N ALA A 389 6.09 10.77 12.63
CA ALA A 389 6.10 10.23 11.28
C ALA A 389 7.53 9.94 10.79
N LEU A 390 8.49 10.84 11.03
CA LEU A 390 9.90 10.63 10.67
C LEU A 390 10.48 9.41 11.38
N ALA A 391 10.22 9.26 12.69
CA ALA A 391 10.70 8.12 13.45
C ALA A 391 10.07 6.80 12.99
N SER A 392 8.75 6.78 12.74
CA SER A 392 8.02 5.64 12.17
C SER A 392 8.60 5.22 10.81
N ALA A 393 8.70 6.15 9.88
CA ALA A 393 9.18 5.90 8.53
C ALA A 393 10.68 5.60 8.47
N ALA A 394 11.49 6.03 9.46
CA ALA A 394 12.88 5.61 9.57
C ALA A 394 13.01 4.09 9.75
N VAL A 395 12.04 3.41 10.39
CA VAL A 395 12.02 1.95 10.51
C VAL A 395 11.83 1.30 9.13
N ASP A 396 10.89 1.81 8.34
CA ASP A 396 10.62 1.32 6.98
C ASP A 396 11.87 1.50 6.10
N PHE A 397 12.45 2.70 6.07
CA PHE A 397 13.65 3.00 5.28
C PHE A 397 14.88 2.22 5.72
N ALA A 398 15.05 1.93 7.02
CA ALA A 398 16.14 1.10 7.51
C ALA A 398 16.05 -0.33 6.97
N ASN A 399 14.84 -0.91 6.93
CA ASN A 399 14.60 -2.26 6.40
C ASN A 399 14.70 -2.29 4.87
N ILE A 400 14.11 -1.31 4.18
CA ILE A 400 14.23 -1.19 2.72
C ILE A 400 15.70 -1.13 2.33
N ARG A 401 16.49 -0.25 2.96
CA ARG A 401 17.92 -0.14 2.67
C ARG A 401 18.68 -1.44 2.92
N ARG A 402 18.36 -2.17 3.99
CA ARG A 402 18.97 -3.48 4.29
C ARG A 402 18.69 -4.51 3.18
N LEU A 403 17.51 -4.45 2.56
CA LEU A 403 17.11 -5.36 1.48
C LEU A 403 17.60 -4.89 0.10
N SER A 404 17.78 -3.59 -0.11
CA SER A 404 18.22 -3.02 -1.38
C SER A 404 19.74 -3.03 -1.57
N VAL A 405 20.53 -2.92 -0.50
CA VAL A 405 22.00 -2.92 -0.61
C VAL A 405 22.49 -4.37 -0.64
N PRO A 406 23.09 -4.84 -1.76
CA PRO A 406 23.65 -6.18 -1.80
C PRO A 406 24.67 -6.31 -0.68
N ALA A 407 24.57 -7.39 0.11
CA ALA A 407 25.57 -7.69 1.12
C ALA A 407 26.93 -7.64 0.43
N LYS A 408 27.80 -6.70 0.84
CA LYS A 408 29.19 -6.68 0.37
C LYS A 408 29.69 -8.10 0.59
N SER A 409 29.90 -8.84 -0.50
CA SER A 409 30.46 -10.17 -0.42
C SER A 409 31.80 -9.97 0.27
N SER A 410 31.91 -10.44 1.51
CA SER A 410 33.11 -10.37 2.33
C SER A 410 34.17 -11.35 1.81
N ASN A 411 34.34 -11.39 0.49
CA ASN A 411 35.35 -12.14 -0.23
C ASN A 411 36.45 -11.15 -0.63
N SER A 412 37.28 -10.81 0.36
CA SER A 412 38.66 -10.38 0.14
C SER A 412 39.42 -10.45 1.47
N ALA A 413 39.75 -11.69 1.85
CA ALA A 413 40.96 -12.01 2.59
C ALA A 413 41.39 -13.43 2.18
#